data_AF-A0A1A0VFM3-F1
#
_entry.id   AF-A0A1A0VFM3-F1
#
_cell.length_a   1.000
_cell.length_b   1.000
_cell.length_c   1.000
_cell.angle_alpha   90.00
_cell.angle_beta   90.00
_cell.angle_gamma   90.00
#
_symmetry.space_group_name_H-M   'P 1'
#
loop_
_entity.id
_entity.type
_entity.pdbx_description
1 polymer ?
#
loop_
_entity_poly.entity_id
_entity_poly.type
_entity_poly.pdbx_seq_one_letter_code
_entity_poly.pdbx_strand_id
1 'polypeptide(L)'
;MTDTGLATLALLCPRGHVAATLIKQAAHQPTEISRPEAARERWPRERDDDYTRMHCQECNPPEWLAGSTAAIREKVDQLISDESEFQGSFTLSFS
;
A
#
# COMPACT_ATOMS: atom_id res chain seq x y z
N MET A 1 1.10 26.48 8.53
CA MET A 1 1.70 25.30 7.89
C MET A 1 0.65 24.22 7.99
N THR A 2 -0.16 24.06 6.95
CA THR A 2 -1.08 22.92 6.87
C THR A 2 -0.23 21.68 6.69
N ASP A 3 -0.40 20.70 7.56
CA ASP A 3 0.23 19.39 7.50
C ASP A 3 -0.39 18.56 6.36
N THR A 4 -0.47 19.16 5.16
CA THR A 4 -0.96 18.53 3.94
C THR A 4 0.15 17.61 3.46
N GLY A 5 -0.04 16.30 3.61
CA GLY A 5 0.98 15.36 3.14
C GLY A 5 0.97 13.98 3.75
N LEU A 6 0.06 13.57 4.63
CA LEU A 6 -0.01 12.17 5.03
C LEU A 6 -0.99 11.42 4.13
N ALA A 7 -0.50 10.53 3.25
CA ALA A 7 -1.34 9.59 2.52
C ALA A 7 -1.25 8.19 3.12
N THR A 8 -2.40 7.53 3.27
CA THR A 8 -2.51 6.14 3.70
C THR A 8 -3.30 5.33 2.67
N LEU A 9 -2.71 4.29 2.09
CA LEU A 9 -3.36 3.41 1.12
C LEU A 9 -3.44 1.99 1.66
N ALA A 10 -4.66 1.51 1.95
CA ALA A 10 -4.89 0.13 2.33
C ALA A 10 -4.80 -0.78 1.09
N LEU A 11 -3.92 -1.77 1.13
CA LEU A 11 -3.82 -2.82 0.12
C LEU A 11 -4.74 -3.97 0.53
N LEU A 12 -5.83 -4.15 -0.22
CA LEU A 12 -6.86 -5.11 0.09
C LEU A 12 -6.66 -6.41 -0.70
N CYS A 13 -6.98 -7.55 -0.10
CA CYS A 13 -7.21 -8.77 -0.85
C CYS A 13 -8.58 -8.71 -1.57
N PRO A 14 -8.85 -9.56 -2.57
CA PRO A 14 -10.17 -9.62 -3.22
C PRO A 14 -11.35 -9.93 -2.29
N ARG A 15 -11.09 -10.43 -1.07
CA ARG A 15 -12.12 -10.66 -0.03
C ARG A 15 -12.34 -9.46 0.89
N GLY A 16 -11.61 -8.36 0.68
CA GLY A 16 -11.74 -7.12 1.46
C GLY A 16 -10.87 -7.04 2.72
N HIS A 17 -10.06 -8.05 3.03
CA HIS A 17 -9.11 -7.98 4.15
C HIS A 17 -7.96 -7.02 3.82
N VAL A 18 -7.48 -6.29 4.83
CA VAL A 18 -6.28 -5.45 4.69
C VAL A 18 -5.04 -6.34 4.80
N ALA A 19 -4.35 -6.53 3.67
CA ALA A 19 -3.10 -7.30 3.64
C ALA A 19 -1.89 -6.46 4.06
N ALA A 20 -1.91 -5.17 3.72
CA ALA A 20 -0.90 -4.20 4.13
C ALA A 20 -1.44 -2.77 4.01
N THR A 21 -0.71 -1.82 4.56
CA THR A 21 -0.99 -0.38 4.44
C THR A 21 0.25 0.34 3.98
N LEU A 22 0.15 1.12 2.90
CA LEU A 22 1.18 2.07 2.49
C LEU A 22 0.97 3.41 3.19
N ILE A 23 2.07 4.02 3.62
CA ILE A 23 2.08 5.29 4.34
C ILE A 23 3.11 6.19 3.67
N LYS A 24 2.73 7.41 3.29
CA LYS A 24 3.64 8.41 2.74
C LYS A 24 3.40 9.72 3.48
N GLN A 25 4.43 10.26 4.13
CA GLN A 25 4.30 11.42 5.03
C GLN A 25 4.42 12.78 4.33
N ALA A 26 4.96 12.81 3.11
CA ALA A 26 4.95 13.96 2.22
C ALA A 26 5.33 13.51 0.80
N ALA A 27 5.03 14.32 -0.21
CA ALA A 27 5.31 13.99 -1.62
C ALA A 27 6.77 13.56 -1.89
N HIS A 28 7.74 14.18 -1.21
CA HIS A 28 9.18 13.91 -1.36
C HIS A 28 9.72 12.86 -0.38
N GLN A 29 8.94 12.43 0.59
CA GLN A 29 9.37 11.42 1.56
C GLN A 29 9.18 10.01 0.98
N PRO A 30 9.99 9.03 1.42
CA PRO A 30 9.79 7.64 1.06
C PRO A 30 8.40 7.15 1.45
N THR A 31 7.84 6.24 0.65
CA THR A 31 6.67 5.46 1.06
C THR A 31 7.14 4.30 1.94
N GLU A 32 6.41 4.04 3.02
CA GLU A 32 6.59 2.88 3.89
C GLU A 32 5.42 1.90 3.67
N ILE A 33 5.68 0.62 3.83
CA ILE A 33 4.66 -0.43 3.90
C ILE A 33 4.62 -1.03 5.31
N SER A 34 3.43 -1.08 5.89
CA SER A 34 3.15 -1.73 7.18
C SER A 34 2.30 -2.96 6.94
N ARG A 35 2.75 -4.13 7.40
CA ARG A 35 1.94 -5.35 7.43
C ARG A 35 1.52 -5.64 8.87
N PRO A 36 0.36 -6.27 9.12
CA PRO A 36 -0.07 -6.59 10.48
C PRO A 36 0.99 -7.35 11.29
N GLU A 37 1.65 -8.34 10.68
CA GLU A 37 2.67 -9.17 11.34
C GLU A 37 4.12 -8.69 11.22
N ALA A 38 4.40 -7.53 10.61
CA ALA A 38 5.78 -7.11 10.33
C ALA A 38 6.05 -5.64 10.69
N ALA A 39 7.33 -5.34 10.98
CA ALA A 39 7.80 -3.98 11.10
C ALA A 39 7.57 -3.20 9.80
N ARG A 40 7.41 -1.88 9.92
CA ARG A 40 7.37 -0.99 8.76
C ARG A 40 8.68 -1.10 7.99
N GLU A 41 8.57 -1.23 6.67
CA GLU A 41 9.71 -1.30 5.77
C GLU A 41 9.54 -0.29 4.64
N ARG A 42 10.64 0.16 4.04
CA ARG A 42 10.59 1.06 2.89
C ARG A 42 9.97 0.36 1.69
N TRP A 43 9.12 1.06 0.96
CA TRP A 43 8.48 0.59 -0.26
C TRP A 43 8.77 1.54 -1.43
N PRO A 44 8.95 1.02 -2.67
CA PRO A 44 9.03 -0.39 -3.01
C PRO A 44 10.25 -1.08 -2.40
N ARG A 45 10.09 -2.37 -2.08
CA ARG A 45 11.18 -3.23 -1.61
C ARG A 45 12.03 -3.64 -2.81
N GLU A 46 13.24 -4.16 -2.56
CA GLU A 46 14.14 -4.61 -3.64
C GLU A 46 13.52 -5.68 -4.55
N ARG A 47 12.55 -6.44 -4.06
CA ARG A 47 11.82 -7.48 -4.82
C ARG A 47 10.51 -6.98 -5.46
N ASP A 48 10.11 -5.74 -5.17
CA ASP A 48 8.91 -5.14 -5.72
C ASP A 48 9.27 -4.46 -7.06
N ASP A 49 9.60 -5.31 -8.05
CA ASP A 49 9.90 -4.90 -9.43
C ASP A 49 8.60 -4.43 -10.10
N ASP A 50 8.12 -5.17 -11.11
CA ASP A 50 6.84 -4.88 -11.78
C ASP A 50 5.63 -5.09 -10.86
N TYR A 51 5.76 -5.97 -9.87
CA TYR A 51 4.68 -6.38 -8.98
C TYR A 51 5.08 -6.32 -7.51
N THR A 52 4.21 -5.72 -6.70
CA THR A 52 4.26 -5.83 -5.25
C THR A 52 3.53 -7.10 -4.83
N ARG A 53 4.26 -8.04 -4.23
CA ARG A 53 3.74 -9.34 -3.78
C ARG A 53 3.67 -9.44 -2.26
N MET A 54 2.63 -10.06 -1.73
CA MET A 54 2.48 -10.33 -0.30
C MET A 54 1.49 -11.46 -0.05
N HIS A 55 1.45 -11.96 1.19
CA HIS A 55 0.38 -12.84 1.66
C HIS A 55 -0.70 -12.04 2.37
N CYS A 56 -1.94 -12.49 2.24
CA CYS A 56 -3.02 -12.10 3.15
C CYS A 56 -3.12 -13.15 4.27
N GLN A 57 -2.65 -12.81 5.48
CA GLN A 57 -2.74 -13.71 6.64
C GLN A 57 -4.16 -13.84 7.20
N GLU A 58 -5.03 -12.87 6.93
CA GLU A 58 -6.43 -12.89 7.34
C GLU A 58 -7.27 -13.88 6.51
N CYS A 59 -6.77 -14.30 5.33
CA CYS A 59 -7.39 -15.39 4.59
C CYS A 59 -7.08 -16.73 5.25
N ASN A 60 -8.04 -17.66 5.23
CA ASN A 60 -7.85 -19.04 5.67
C ASN A 60 -8.18 -20.03 4.53
N PRO A 61 -7.18 -20.69 3.93
CA PRO A 61 -5.73 -20.55 4.19
C PRO A 61 -5.18 -19.18 3.73
N PRO A 62 -3.97 -18.77 4.18
CA PRO A 62 -3.34 -17.55 3.69
C PRO A 62 -3.12 -17.59 2.18
N GLU A 63 -3.47 -16.51 1.49
CA GLU A 63 -3.46 -16.42 0.02
C GLU A 63 -2.36 -15.49 -0.47
N TRP A 64 -1.73 -15.81 -1.60
CA TRP A 64 -0.79 -14.93 -2.28
C TRP A 64 -1.52 -13.85 -3.07
N LEU A 65 -1.01 -12.62 -2.97
CA LEU A 65 -1.53 -11.44 -3.65
C LEU A 65 -0.45 -10.77 -4.47
N ALA A 66 -0.85 -10.19 -5.59
CA ALA A 66 -0.02 -9.34 -6.42
C ALA A 66 -0.79 -8.11 -6.93
N GLY A 67 -0.09 -6.99 -7.07
CA GLY A 67 -0.57 -5.81 -7.76
C GLY A 67 0.59 -5.10 -8.46
N SER A 68 0.31 -4.38 -9.55
CA SER A 68 1.34 -3.63 -10.26
C SER A 68 1.95 -2.57 -9.33
N THR A 69 3.27 -2.62 -9.15
CA THR A 69 4.01 -1.65 -8.33
C THR A 69 3.77 -0.22 -8.84
N ALA A 70 3.72 -0.04 -10.17
CA ALA A 70 3.46 1.25 -10.79
C ALA A 70 2.04 1.78 -10.47
N ALA A 71 1.01 0.94 -10.61
CA ALA A 71 -0.37 1.34 -10.32
C ALA A 71 -0.59 1.67 -8.84
N ILE A 72 0.02 0.88 -7.94
CA ILE A 72 -0.03 1.14 -6.50
C ILE A 72 0.66 2.47 -6.17
N ARG A 73 1.83 2.74 -6.77
CA ARG A 73 2.56 3.99 -6.59
C ARG A 73 1.74 5.19 -7.03
N GLU A 74 1.18 5.11 -8.25
CA GLU A 74 0.34 6.17 -8.81
C GLU A 74 -0.83 6.49 -7.87
N LYS A 75 -1.47 5.47 -7.29
CA LYS A 75 -2.58 5.69 -6.35
C LYS A 75 -2.13 6.39 -5.05
N VAL A 76 -0.98 6.04 -4.49
CA VAL A 76 -0.43 6.74 -3.30
C VAL A 76 -0.05 8.19 -3.65
N ASP A 77 0.53 8.42 -4.83
CA ASP A 77 0.94 9.75 -5.29
C ASP A 77 -0.26 10.65 -5.66
N GLN A 78 -1.40 10.07 -6.02
CA GLN A 78 -2.66 10.80 -6.14
C GLN A 78 -3.14 11.25 -4.74
N LEU A 79 -3.20 10.32 -3.77
CA LEU A 79 -3.67 10.62 -2.41
C LEU A 79 -2.80 11.65 -1.67
N ILE A 80 -1.48 11.62 -1.88
CA ILE A 80 -0.56 12.58 -1.22
C ILE A 80 -0.73 14.01 -1.75
N SER A 81 -1.26 14.13 -2.97
CA SER A 81 -1.44 15.39 -3.69
C SER A 81 -2.86 15.94 -3.54
N ASP A 82 -3.80 15.13 -3.05
CA ASP A 82 -5.17 15.52 -2.79
C ASP A 82 -5.29 16.13 -1.39
N GLU A 83 -5.73 17.39 -1.30
CA GLU A 83 -5.89 18.08 -0.01
C GLU A 83 -7.16 17.66 0.75
N SER A 84 -8.03 16.85 0.13
CA SER A 84 -9.32 16.41 0.66
C SER A 84 -9.37 14.91 0.96
N GLU A 85 -8.63 14.07 0.23
CA GLU A 85 -8.58 12.62 0.40
C GLU A 85 -7.17 12.10 0.71
N PHE A 86 -6.89 11.92 2.00
CA PHE A 86 -5.62 11.40 2.52
C PHE A 86 -5.61 9.88 2.73
N GLN A 87 -6.75 9.22 2.54
CA GLN A 87 -6.92 7.79 2.78
C GLN A 87 -7.59 7.15 1.57
N GLY A 88 -7.10 5.98 1.16
CA GLY A 88 -7.71 5.21 0.10
C GLY A 88 -7.46 3.72 0.24
N SER A 89 -7.95 2.96 -0.74
CA SER A 89 -7.64 1.54 -0.86
C SER A 89 -7.28 1.17 -2.30
N PHE A 90 -6.54 0.07 -2.43
CA PHE A 90 -6.21 -0.55 -3.70
C PHE A 90 -6.38 -2.07 -3.56
N THR A 91 -7.22 -2.67 -4.39
CA THR A 91 -7.48 -4.12 -4.33
C THR A 91 -6.44 -4.85 -5.17
N LEU A 92 -5.69 -5.73 -4.52
CA LEU A 92 -4.74 -6.65 -5.15
C LEU A 92 -5.49 -7.84 -5.77
N SER A 93 -4.84 -8.55 -6.69
CA SER A 93 -5.36 -9.78 -7.27
C SER A 93 -4.74 -11.01 -6.60
N PHE A 94 -5.45 -12.13 -6.59
CA PHE A 94 -4.84 -13.42 -6.25
C PHE A 94 -3.75 -13.76 -7.27
N SER A 95 -2.65 -14.36 -6.80
CA SER A 95 -1.48 -14.72 -7.60
C SER A 95 -1.18 -16.20 -7.55
#